data_AF-A0A2V8UWQ1-F1
#
_entry.id   AF-A0A2V8UWQ1-F1
#
_cell.length_a   1.000
_cell.length_b   1.000
_cell.length_c   1.000
_cell.angle_alpha   90.00
_cell.angle_beta   90.00
_cell.angle_gamma   90.00
#
_symmetry.space_group_name_H-M   'P 1'
#
loop_
_entity.id
_entity.type
_entity.pdbx_description
1 polymer ?
#
loop_
_entity_poly.entity_id
_entity_poly.type
_entity_poly.pdbx_seq_one_letter_code
_entity_poly.pdbx_strand_id
1 'polypeptide(L)'
;MKKPYQIEAQRAVKELAGMAADGNPSVQMVQPMVEMIGWLRKGVGELIRQAGLLLMDLLMQEEVREVVGERSQRQAERTASRWGSERGYCVVMGQKVPIQRPRVRTSDDQEVRFGQL
;
A
#
# COMPACT_ATOMS: atom_id res chain seq x y z
N MET A 1 62.18 5.08 -11.83
CA MET A 1 61.44 3.96 -12.46
C MET A 1 60.12 3.77 -11.71
N LYS A 2 58.98 3.65 -12.41
CA LYS A 2 57.69 3.38 -11.76
C LYS A 2 57.62 1.91 -11.34
N LYS A 3 57.01 1.66 -10.18
CA LYS A 3 56.85 0.29 -9.66
C LYS A 3 55.76 -0.45 -10.47
N PRO A 4 55.86 -1.78 -10.66
CA PRO A 4 54.92 -2.54 -11.52
C PRO A 4 53.44 -2.30 -11.19
N TYR A 5 53.08 -2.25 -9.91
CA TYR A 5 51.71 -1.96 -9.47
C TYR A 5 51.18 -0.58 -9.92
N GLN A 6 52.07 0.41 -10.02
CA GLN A 6 51.72 1.76 -10.45
C GLN A 6 51.39 1.79 -11.94
N ILE A 7 52.00 0.89 -12.72
CA ILE A 7 51.78 0.76 -14.16
C ILE A 7 50.42 0.07 -14.40
N GLU A 8 50.12 -0.98 -13.64
CA GLU A 8 48.83 -1.70 -13.71
C GLU A 8 47.66 -0.81 -13.29
N ALA A 9 47.78 -0.07 -12.18
CA ALA A 9 46.75 0.85 -11.73
C ALA A 9 46.50 1.97 -12.76
N GLN A 10 47.56 2.53 -13.35
CA GLN A 10 47.43 3.55 -14.39
C GLN A 10 46.81 3.00 -15.68
N ARG A 11 47.07 1.73 -16.00
CA ARG A 11 46.48 1.05 -17.16
C ARG A 11 44.99 0.79 -16.96
N ALA A 12 44.59 0.27 -15.80
CA ALA A 12 43.18 0.03 -15.49
C ALA A 12 42.34 1.32 -15.51
N VAL A 13 42.88 2.43 -14.98
CA VAL A 13 42.22 3.74 -15.03
C VAL A 13 42.08 4.25 -16.47
N LYS A 14 43.10 4.04 -17.32
CA LYS A 14 43.06 4.45 -18.73
C LYS A 14 42.07 3.62 -19.55
N GLU A 15 41.97 2.32 -19.29
CA GLU A 15 41.00 1.42 -19.93
C GLU A 15 39.57 1.80 -19.54
N LEU A 16 39.31 2.07 -18.26
CA LEU A 16 38.00 2.55 -17.79
C LEU A 16 37.62 3.91 -18.40
N ALA A 17 38.57 4.84 -18.50
CA ALA A 17 38.33 6.13 -19.13
C ALA A 17 38.03 6.00 -20.64
N GLY A 18 38.66 5.02 -21.32
CA GLY A 18 38.33 4.67 -22.71
C GLY A 18 36.92 4.12 -22.84
N MET A 19 36.52 3.19 -21.97
CA MET A 19 35.16 2.63 -21.95
C MET A 19 34.10 3.71 -21.68
N ALA A 20 34.39 4.68 -20.81
CA ALA A 20 33.48 5.79 -20.50
C ALA A 20 33.36 6.81 -21.65
N ALA A 21 34.36 6.91 -22.53
CA ALA A 21 34.36 7.83 -23.67
C ALA A 21 33.44 7.36 -24.82
N ASP A 22 33.09 6.08 -24.90
CA ASP A 22 32.23 5.50 -25.94
C ASP A 22 30.73 5.87 -25.82
N GLY A 23 30.38 6.83 -24.95
CA GLY A 23 29.04 7.43 -24.85
C GLY A 23 27.96 6.55 -24.21
N ASN A 24 28.14 5.22 -24.22
CA ASN A 24 27.28 4.27 -23.52
C ASN A 24 28.05 2.96 -23.23
N PRO A 25 28.97 2.93 -22.24
CA PRO A 25 29.57 1.69 -21.81
C PRO A 25 28.47 0.71 -21.38
N SER A 26 28.34 -0.41 -22.08
CA SER A 26 27.43 -1.48 -21.72
C SER A 26 27.94 -2.18 -20.45
N VAL A 27 27.63 -1.60 -19.30
CA VAL A 27 27.88 -2.21 -18.00
C VAL A 27 26.81 -3.28 -17.79
N GLN A 28 27.17 -4.54 -18.00
CA GLN A 28 26.29 -5.66 -17.67
C GLN A 28 26.26 -5.84 -16.15
N MET A 29 25.19 -5.36 -15.51
CA MET A 29 24.95 -5.66 -14.11
C MET A 29 24.39 -7.08 -13.98
N VAL A 30 25.05 -7.93 -13.20
CA VAL A 30 24.47 -9.21 -12.77
C VAL A 30 23.40 -8.89 -11.74
N GLN A 31 22.14 -8.80 -12.16
CA GLN A 31 21.02 -8.54 -11.26
C GLN A 31 20.39 -9.85 -10.78
N PRO A 32 20.11 -9.99 -9.47
CA PRO A 32 19.43 -11.16 -8.94
C PRO A 32 17.93 -11.05 -9.25
N MET A 33 17.54 -11.46 -10.45
CA MET A 33 16.17 -11.34 -10.97
C MET A 33 15.11 -11.94 -10.02
N VAL A 34 15.45 -13.04 -9.34
CA VAL A 34 14.56 -13.71 -8.39
C VAL A 34 14.25 -12.82 -7.19
N GLU A 35 15.26 -12.15 -6.63
CA GLU A 35 15.11 -11.27 -5.47
C GLU A 35 14.30 -10.02 -5.84
N MET A 36 14.57 -9.45 -7.02
CA MET A 36 13.85 -8.30 -7.55
C MET A 36 12.35 -8.60 -7.73
N ILE A 37 12.01 -9.77 -8.30
CA ILE A 37 10.60 -10.20 -8.41
C ILE A 37 9.98 -10.39 -7.02
N GLY A 38 10.75 -10.95 -6.07
CA GLY A 38 10.32 -11.10 -4.68
C GLY A 38 9.99 -9.77 -4.02
N TRP A 39 10.83 -8.75 -4.19
CA TRP A 39 10.59 -7.40 -3.69
C TRP A 39 9.41 -6.73 -4.38
N LEU A 40 9.28 -6.88 -5.70
CA LEU A 40 8.16 -6.34 -6.45
C LEU A 40 6.82 -6.92 -5.97
N ARG A 41 6.74 -8.24 -5.80
CA ARG A 41 5.52 -8.90 -5.29
C ARG A 41 5.16 -8.41 -3.90
N LYS A 42 6.14 -8.23 -3.01
CA LYS A 42 5.92 -7.69 -1.66
C LYS A 42 5.44 -6.24 -1.71
N GLY A 43 6.15 -5.38 -2.46
CA GLY A 43 5.84 -3.95 -2.55
C GLY A 43 4.48 -3.68 -3.18
N VAL A 44 4.20 -4.30 -4.34
CA VAL A 44 2.92 -4.15 -5.03
C VAL A 44 1.77 -4.77 -4.22
N GLY A 45 2.00 -5.96 -3.63
CA GLY A 45 1.00 -6.61 -2.78
C GLY A 45 0.62 -5.75 -1.58
N GLU A 46 1.59 -5.13 -0.93
CA GLU A 46 1.36 -4.20 0.17
C GLU A 46 0.59 -2.95 -0.28
N LEU A 47 0.95 -2.36 -1.41
CA LEU A 47 0.24 -1.21 -1.97
C LEU A 47 -1.24 -1.53 -2.25
N ILE A 48 -1.50 -2.65 -2.92
CA ILE A 48 -2.87 -3.11 -3.21
C ILE A 48 -3.64 -3.34 -1.91
N ARG A 49 -2.99 -3.92 -0.90
CA ARG A 49 -3.60 -4.16 0.41
C ARG A 49 -4.03 -2.86 1.08
N GLN A 50 -3.17 -1.84 1.10
CA GLN A 50 -3.48 -0.53 1.67
C GLN A 50 -4.59 0.19 0.89
N ALA A 51 -4.53 0.15 -0.44
CA ALA A 51 -5.59 0.71 -1.28
C ALA A 51 -6.95 0.05 -1.03
N GLY A 52 -6.97 -1.29 -0.89
CA GLY A 52 -8.18 -2.04 -0.56
C GLY A 52 -8.76 -1.66 0.81
N LEU A 53 -7.92 -1.41 1.82
CA LEU A 53 -8.39 -0.93 3.13
C LEU A 53 -9.04 0.44 3.05
N LEU A 54 -8.41 1.37 2.33
CA LEU A 54 -8.95 2.71 2.16
C LEU A 54 -10.31 2.67 1.44
N LEU A 55 -10.43 1.84 0.41
CA LEU A 55 -11.70 1.63 -0.29
C LEU A 55 -12.76 1.06 0.65
N MET A 56 -12.43 0.05 1.46
CA MET A 56 -13.38 -0.54 2.40
C MET A 56 -13.84 0.46 3.47
N ASP A 57 -12.93 1.30 3.99
CA ASP A 57 -13.31 2.38 4.90
C ASP A 57 -14.29 3.35 4.24
N LEU A 58 -13.98 3.83 3.04
CA LEU A 58 -14.87 4.73 2.30
C LEU A 58 -16.26 4.13 2.07
N LEU A 59 -16.33 2.86 1.63
CA LEU A 59 -17.60 2.16 1.41
C LEU A 59 -18.40 2.03 2.71
N MET A 60 -17.76 1.66 3.81
CA MET A 60 -18.43 1.58 5.11
C MET A 60 -18.93 2.95 5.60
N GLN A 61 -18.16 4.03 5.39
CA GLN A 61 -18.61 5.38 5.74
C GLN A 61 -19.79 5.83 4.87
N GLU A 62 -19.82 5.42 3.61
CA GLU A 62 -20.95 5.70 2.72
C GLU A 62 -22.22 4.97 3.16
N GLU A 63 -22.16 3.67 3.44
CA GLU A 63 -23.31 2.90 3.97
C GLU A 63 -23.84 3.53 5.28
N VAL A 64 -22.93 3.98 6.17
CA VAL A 64 -23.31 4.69 7.39
C VAL A 64 -23.98 6.03 7.09
N ARG A 65 -23.53 6.75 6.07
CA ARG A 65 -24.16 8.00 5.64
C ARG A 65 -25.54 7.75 5.03
N GLU A 66 -25.73 6.68 4.27
CA GLU A 66 -27.05 6.32 3.73
C GLU A 66 -28.05 6.02 4.86
N VAL A 67 -27.61 5.33 5.92
CA VAL A 67 -28.49 4.95 7.04
C VAL A 67 -28.73 6.09 8.02
N VAL A 68 -27.69 6.86 8.39
CA VAL A 68 -27.75 7.84 9.50
C VAL A 68 -27.76 9.30 9.01
N GLY A 69 -27.53 9.52 7.72
CA GLY A 69 -27.32 10.83 7.11
C GLY A 69 -25.95 11.44 7.40
N GLU A 70 -25.77 12.67 6.91
CA GLU A 70 -24.51 13.39 7.06
C GLU A 70 -24.12 13.64 8.52
N ARG A 71 -22.80 13.71 8.74
CA ARG A 71 -22.27 13.97 10.08
C ARG A 71 -22.64 15.39 10.51
N SER A 72 -23.02 15.53 11.78
CA SER A 72 -23.39 16.82 12.40
C SER A 72 -24.63 17.51 11.80
N GLN A 73 -25.38 16.84 10.91
CA GLN A 73 -26.66 17.33 10.44
C GLN A 73 -27.78 16.92 11.42
N ARG A 74 -28.65 17.87 11.77
CA ARG A 74 -29.86 17.59 12.54
C ARG A 74 -30.89 16.95 11.62
N GLN A 75 -31.40 15.79 12.02
CA GLN A 75 -32.50 15.10 11.35
C GLN A 75 -33.58 14.84 12.40
N ALA A 76 -34.78 15.37 12.16
CA ALA A 76 -35.91 15.24 13.08
C ALA A 76 -36.44 13.79 13.13
N GLU A 77 -36.43 13.09 12.00
CA GLU A 77 -36.95 11.72 11.84
C GLU A 77 -35.82 10.68 11.79
N ARG A 78 -34.80 10.85 12.63
CA ARG A 78 -33.65 9.93 12.65
C ARG A 78 -34.08 8.53 13.14
N THR A 79 -33.88 7.52 12.30
CA THR A 79 -34.18 6.11 12.60
C THR A 79 -32.99 5.34 13.17
N ALA A 80 -31.76 5.87 13.02
CA ALA A 80 -30.54 5.24 13.49
C ALA A 80 -29.44 6.26 13.84
N SER A 81 -28.50 5.89 14.72
CA SER A 81 -27.43 6.75 15.23
C SER A 81 -26.07 6.06 15.23
N ARG A 82 -24.99 6.85 15.06
CA ARG A 82 -23.60 6.36 15.12
C ARG A 82 -23.25 6.00 16.57
N TRP A 83 -22.76 4.78 16.79
CA TRP A 83 -22.49 4.21 18.12
C TRP A 83 -21.00 3.86 18.35
N GLY A 84 -20.11 4.52 17.60
CA GLY A 84 -18.66 4.30 17.65
C GLY A 84 -18.18 3.30 16.59
N SER A 85 -17.17 2.52 16.93
CA SER A 85 -16.59 1.50 16.06
C SER A 85 -16.22 0.23 16.85
N GLU A 86 -16.09 -0.89 16.15
CA GLU A 86 -15.56 -2.14 16.69
C GLU A 86 -14.37 -2.65 15.89
N ARG A 87 -13.56 -3.50 16.54
CA ARG A 87 -12.49 -4.22 15.85
C ARG A 87 -13.09 -5.31 14.97
N GLY A 88 -12.80 -5.25 13.69
CA GLY A 88 -13.14 -6.27 12.71
C GLY A 88 -11.93 -6.67 11.88
N TYR A 89 -12.17 -7.47 10.85
CA TYR A 89 -11.19 -7.75 9.82
C TYR A 89 -11.87 -7.77 8.45
N CYS A 90 -11.14 -7.37 7.41
CA CYS A 90 -11.49 -7.63 6.03
C CYS A 90 -10.46 -8.58 5.42
N VAL A 91 -10.84 -9.28 4.35
CA VAL A 91 -9.91 -10.15 3.62
C VAL A 91 -9.49 -9.43 2.34
N VAL A 92 -8.19 -9.14 2.21
CA VAL A 92 -7.62 -8.49 1.02
C VAL A 92 -6.55 -9.41 0.46
N MET A 93 -6.71 -9.83 -0.79
CA MET A 93 -5.80 -10.78 -1.46
C MET A 93 -5.56 -12.07 -0.64
N GLY A 94 -6.61 -12.59 0.02
CA GLY A 94 -6.53 -13.80 0.85
C GLY A 94 -5.94 -13.61 2.25
N GLN A 95 -5.51 -12.39 2.60
CA GLN A 95 -4.98 -12.08 3.93
C GLN A 95 -6.04 -11.37 4.79
N LYS A 96 -6.19 -11.79 6.05
CA LYS A 96 -7.00 -11.05 7.04
C LYS A 96 -6.26 -9.79 7.47
N VAL A 97 -6.91 -8.64 7.34
CA VAL A 97 -6.36 -7.34 7.70
C VAL A 97 -7.30 -6.68 8.72
N PRO A 98 -6.77 -6.21 9.87
CA PRO A 98 -7.61 -5.60 10.89
C PRO A 98 -8.18 -4.27 10.42
N ILE A 99 -9.44 -4.02 10.75
CA ILE A 99 -10.16 -2.77 10.46
C ILE A 99 -10.93 -2.28 11.69
N GLN A 100 -11.26 -0.99 11.69
CA GLN A 100 -12.21 -0.41 12.63
C GLN A 100 -13.55 -0.26 11.92
N ARG A 101 -14.48 -1.18 12.19
CA ARG A 101 -15.79 -1.20 11.56
C ARG A 101 -16.71 -0.20 12.28
N PRO A 102 -17.35 0.75 11.57
CA PRO A 102 -18.29 1.65 12.19
C PRO A 102 -19.52 0.90 12.69
N ARG A 103 -20.06 1.34 13.82
CA ARG A 103 -21.27 0.79 14.43
C ARG A 103 -22.40 1.80 14.37
N VAL A 104 -23.57 1.30 14.03
CA VAL A 104 -24.81 2.08 13.99
C VAL A 104 -25.88 1.29 14.70
N ARG A 105 -26.68 2.00 15.49
CA ARG A 105 -27.85 1.44 16.17
C ARG A 105 -29.11 2.15 15.75
N THR A 106 -30.18 1.40 15.55
CA THR A 106 -31.52 1.95 15.34
C THR A 106 -32.01 2.64 16.61
N SER A 107 -33.06 3.45 16.50
CA SER A 107 -33.73 4.06 17.66
C SER A 107 -34.29 3.02 18.65
N ASP A 108 -34.54 1.79 18.18
CA ASP A 108 -34.96 0.63 18.99
C ASP A 108 -33.77 -0.16 19.58
N ASP A 109 -32.58 0.44 19.60
CA ASP A 109 -31.32 -0.11 20.11
C ASP A 109 -30.80 -1.38 19.39
N GLN A 110 -31.25 -1.64 18.17
CA GLN A 110 -30.77 -2.77 17.37
C GLN A 110 -29.57 -2.40 16.52
N GLU A 111 -28.57 -3.28 16.46
CA GLU A 111 -27.37 -3.05 15.65
C GLU A 111 -27.63 -3.28 14.16
N VAL A 112 -27.28 -2.29 13.35
CA VAL A 112 -27.42 -2.34 11.89
C VAL A 112 -26.23 -3.08 11.29
N ARG A 113 -26.51 -4.10 10.47
CA ARG A 113 -25.48 -4.92 9.81
C ARG A 113 -25.11 -4.35 8.44
N PHE A 114 -23.89 -3.83 8.37
CA PHE A 114 -23.21 -3.34 7.15
C PHE A 114 -22.50 -4.44 6.33
N GLY A 115 -22.19 -4.17 5.06
CA GLY A 115 -21.37 -5.06 4.21
C GLY A 115 -22.09 -6.33 3.73
N GLN A 116 -23.33 -6.20 3.26
CA GLN A 116 -24.05 -7.25 2.54
C GLN A 116 -23.88 -7.17 1.01
N LEU A 117 -23.05 -6.24 0.52
CA LEU A 117 -22.71 -6.08 -0.89
C LEU A 117 -21.78 -7.19 -1.41
#